data_AF-A0A537PMW4-F1
#
_entry.id   AF-A0A537PMW4-F1
#
_cell.length_a   1.000
_cell.length_b   1.000
_cell.length_c   1.000
_cell.angle_alpha   90.00
_cell.angle_beta   90.00
_cell.angle_gamma   90.00
#
_symmetry.space_group_name_H-M   'P 1'
#
loop_
_entity.id
_entity.type
_entity.pdbx_description
1 polymer ?
#
loop_
_entity_poly.entity_id
_entity_poly.type
_entity_poly.pdbx_seq_one_letter_code
_entity_poly.pdbx_strand_id
1 'polypeptide(L)' 'MSFAARSFRELDPRTPVLMNCHVELIAAKLVAVRAGWIRRLLVSLPPRHLKSHLASVAFPAWCLGHEPSAEIRCVTPGF' A
#
# COMPACT_ATOMS: atom_id res chain seq x y z
N MET A 1 2.22 -4.45 13.43
CA MET A 1 1.14 -3.63 12.84
C MET A 1 1.55 -3.24 11.43
N SER A 2 0.71 -3.50 10.42
CA SER A 2 1.01 -3.17 9.02
C SER A 2 0.88 -1.67 8.76
N PHE A 3 1.65 -1.11 7.82
CA PHE A 3 1.55 0.29 7.41
C PHE A 3 0.14 0.65 6.92
N ALA A 4 -0.56 -0.32 6.31
CA ALA A 4 -1.93 -0.19 5.88
C ALA A 4 -2.85 0.27 7.02
N ALA A 5 -2.77 -0.35 8.20
CA ALA A 5 -3.62 0.00 9.33
C ALA A 5 -3.43 1.45 9.80
N ARG A 6 -2.22 2.01 9.64
CA ARG A 6 -1.92 3.40 9.97
C ARG A 6 -2.50 4.36 8.93
N SER A 7 -2.32 4.06 7.64
CA SER A 7 -2.87 4.90 6.56
C SER A 7 -4.39 4.91 6.54
N PHE A 8 -5.07 3.82 6.92
CA PHE A 8 -6.53 3.81 7.04
C PHE A 8 -7.07 4.78 8.11
N ARG A 9 -6.34 4.97 9.22
CA ARG A 9 -6.73 5.95 10.25
C ARG A 9 -6.69 7.39 9.74
N GLU A 10 -5.80 7.69 8.81
CA GLU A 10 -5.66 9.04 8.23
C GLU A 10 -6.71 9.31 7.14
N LEU A 11 -7.15 8.26 6.45
CA LEU A 11 -8.06 8.35 5.31
C LEU A 11 -9.52 8.58 5.73
N ASP A 12 -9.98 7.89 6.77
CA ASP A 12 -11.31 8.08 7.34
C ASP A 12 -11.27 7.85 8.86
N PRO A 13 -11.16 8.91 9.65
CA PRO A 13 -11.12 8.80 11.12
C PRO A 13 -12.45 8.33 11.73
N ARG A 14 -13.55 8.35 10.98
CA ARG A 14 -14.92 8.15 11.48
C ARG A 14 -15.48 6.76 11.16
N THR A 15 -14.93 6.09 10.16
CA THR A 15 -15.32 4.72 9.80
C THR A 15 -14.41 3.72 10.54
N PRO A 16 -14.97 2.80 11.37
CA PRO A 16 -14.16 1.77 11.99
C PRO A 16 -13.47 0.95 10.90
N VAL A 17 -12.15 0.82 11.00
CA VAL A 17 -11.36 0.16 9.98
C VAL A 17 -11.72 -1.33 9.97
N LEU A 18 -12.59 -1.73 9.04
CA LEU A 18 -12.75 -3.12 8.65
C LEU A 18 -11.49 -3.48 7.86
N MET A 19 -10.45 -3.89 8.60
CA MET A 19 -9.22 -4.42 8.05
C MET A 19 -9.55 -5.75 7.37
N ASN A 20 -10.08 -5.66 6.17
CA ASN A 20 -10.48 -6.82 5.42
C ASN A 20 -9.22 -7.62 5.05
N CYS A 21 -9.28 -8.96 5.07
CA CYS A 21 -8.13 -9.83 4.86
C CYS A 21 -7.33 -9.50 3.57
N HIS A 22 -8.00 -8.97 2.55
CA HIS A 22 -7.34 -8.55 1.31
C HIS A 22 -6.37 -7.37 1.51
N VAL A 23 -6.66 -6.44 2.42
CA VAL A 23 -5.77 -5.30 2.74
C VAL A 23 -4.47 -5.81 3.37
N GLU A 24 -4.59 -6.73 4.32
CA GLU A 24 -3.42 -7.34 4.96
C GLU A 24 -2.59 -8.15 3.97
N LEU A 25 -3.25 -8.89 3.07
CA LEU A 25 -2.58 -9.64 2.02
C LEU A 25 -1.81 -8.71 1.06
N ILE A 26 -2.42 -7.60 0.62
CA ILE A 26 -1.75 -6.60 -0.23
C ILE A 26 -0.55 -6.00 0.51
N ALA A 27 -0.72 -5.63 1.78
CA ALA A 27 0.37 -5.09 2.60
C ALA A 27 1.53 -6.09 2.75
N ALA A 28 1.23 -7.37 3.01
CA ALA A 28 2.25 -8.42 3.11
C ALA A 28 3.01 -8.62 1.80
N LYS A 29 2.32 -8.60 0.65
CA LYS A 29 2.96 -8.68 -0.67
C LYS A 29 3.83 -7.46 -0.96
N LEU A 30 3.40 -6.27 -0.56
CA LEU A 30 4.20 -5.03 -0.70
C LEU A 30 5.44 -5.04 0.19
N VAL A 31 5.37 -5.58 1.41
CA VAL A 31 6.56 -5.81 2.26
C VAL A 31 7.54 -6.77 1.58
N ALA A 32 7.04 -7.85 0.97
CA ALA A 32 7.88 -8.78 0.22
C ALA A 32 8.52 -8.15 -1.04
N VAL A 33 7.86 -7.15 -1.65
CA VAL A 33 8.46 -6.33 -2.73
C VAL A 33 9.63 -5.52 -2.19
N ARG A 34 9.44 -4.82 -1.07
CA ARG A 34 10.51 -4.05 -0.43
C ARG A 34 11.68 -4.93 0.01
N ALA A 35 11.42 -6.13 0.52
CA ALA A 35 12.46 -7.09 0.91
C ALA A 35 13.21 -7.71 -0.28
N GLY A 36 12.84 -7.40 -1.52
CA GLY A 36 13.44 -7.96 -2.74
C GLY A 36 13.01 -9.39 -3.07
N TRP A 37 12.13 -10.00 -2.27
CA TRP A 37 11.61 -11.35 -2.51
C TRP A 37 10.64 -11.38 -3.70
N ILE A 38 9.94 -10.27 -3.96
CA ILE A 38 9.06 -10.10 -5.12
C ILE A 38 9.57 -8.93 -5.95
N ARG A 39 10.04 -9.21 -7.18
CA ARG A 39 10.51 -8.16 -8.10
C ARG A 39 9.40 -7.49 -8.89
N ARG A 40 8.27 -8.18 -9.09
CA ARG A 40 7.10 -7.70 -9.86
C ARG A 40 5.83 -8.19 -9.19
N LEU A 41 4.94 -7.27 -8.83
CA LEU A 41 3.66 -7.56 -8.17
C LEU A 41 2.51 -6.99 -9.01
N LEU A 42 1.58 -7.84 -9.41
CA LEU A 42 0.30 -7.44 -10.01
C LEU A 42 -0.80 -7.56 -8.96
N VAL A 43 -1.55 -6.47 -8.73
CA VAL A 43 -2.68 -6.44 -7.79
C VAL A 43 -3.97 -6.25 -8.56
N SER A 44 -4.67 -7.35 -8.85
CA SER A 44 -5.98 -7.33 -9.52
C SER A 44 -7.10 -7.34 -8.47
N LEU A 45 -7.71 -6.18 -8.22
CA LEU A 45 -8.94 -6.07 -7.44
C LEU A 45 -9.93 -5.13 -8.15
N PRO A 46 -11.24 -5.24 -7.88
CA PRO A 46 -12.23 -4.31 -8.40
C PRO A 46 -11.94 -2.83 -8.01
N PRO A 47 -12.54 -1.85 -8.69
CA PRO A 47 -12.47 -0.46 -8.26
C PRO A 47 -13.10 -0.28 -6.87
N ARG A 48 -12.60 0.73 -6.11
CA ARG A 48 -12.98 1.05 -4.71
C ARG A 48 -12.45 0.13 -3.59
N HIS A 49 -11.54 -0.79 -3.87
CA HIS A 49 -10.88 -1.63 -2.85
C HIS A 49 -9.56 -1.07 -2.30
N LEU A 50 -9.38 0.26 -2.29
CA LEU A 50 -8.20 0.96 -1.73
C LEU A 50 -6.80 0.55 -2.25
N LYS A 51 -6.71 -0.35 -3.23
CA LYS A 51 -5.46 -0.82 -3.83
C LYS A 51 -4.55 0.30 -4.35
N SER A 52 -5.11 1.32 -5.00
CA SER A 52 -4.35 2.47 -5.51
C SER A 52 -3.85 3.36 -4.37
N HIS A 53 -4.65 3.57 -3.34
CA HIS A 53 -4.22 4.34 -2.17
C HIS A 53 -3.11 3.62 -1.39
N LEU A 54 -3.26 2.31 -1.19
CA LEU A 54 -2.23 1.49 -0.53
C LEU A 54 -0.91 1.47 -1.32
N ALA A 55 -0.98 1.30 -2.64
CA ALA A 55 0.21 1.19 -3.48
C ALA A 55 0.89 2.54 -3.80
N SER A 56 0.13 3.62 -3.95
CA SER A 56 0.64 4.91 -4.42
C SER A 56 0.86 5.94 -3.32
N VAL A 57 0.29 5.75 -2.12
CA VAL A 57 0.40 6.70 -1.00
C VAL A 57 0.98 6.03 0.25
N ALA A 58 0.29 5.02 0.78
CA ALA A 58 0.67 4.38 2.03
C ALA A 58 2.03 3.67 1.96
N PHE A 59 2.25 2.90 0.89
CA PHE A 59 3.47 2.14 0.69
C PHE A 59 4.70 3.04 0.47
N PRO A 60 4.68 4.07 -0.41
CA PRO A 60 5.79 4.98 -0.56
C PRO A 60 6.15 5.72 0.74
N ALA A 61 5.15 6.24 1.47
CA ALA A 61 5.37 6.92 2.74
C ALA A 61 6.03 5.98 3.78
N TRP A 62 5.59 4.72 3.84
CA TRP A 62 6.18 3.73 4.73
C TRP A 62 7.62 3.37 4.33
N CYS A 63 7.88 3.18 3.04
CA CYS A 63 9.22 2.89 2.54
C CYS A 63 10.19 4.03 2.85
N LEU A 64 9.82 5.28 2.57
CA LEU A 64 10.65 6.46 2.84
C LEU A 64 10.92 6.66 4.35
N GLY A 65 9.94 6.34 5.20
CA GLY A 65 10.13 6.37 6.65
C GLY A 65 11.13 5.35 7.19
N HIS A 66 11.49 4.32 6.42
CA HIS A 66 12.49 3.33 6.82
C HIS A 66 13.80 3.43 6.02
N GLU A 67 13.70 3.82 4.75
CA GLU A 67 14.83 3.98 3.85
C GLU A 67 14.64 5.28 3.06
N PRO A 68 15.18 6.41 3.55
CA PRO A 68 15.01 7.71 2.90
C PRO A 68 15.63 7.77 1.50
N SER A 69 16.59 6.88 1.20
CA SER A 69 17.24 6.81 -0.12
C SER A 69 16.43 6.02 -1.17
N ALA A 70 15.30 5.41 -0.79
CA ALA A 70 14.50 4.61 -1.70
C ALA A 70 13.84 5.45 -2.81
N GLU A 71 14.12 5.11 -4.06
CA GLU A 71 13.46 5.72 -5.21
C GLU A 71 12.17 4.95 -5.56
N ILE A 72 11.03 5.64 -5.51
CA ILE A 72 9.71 5.03 -5.75
C ILE A 72 8.98 5.84 -6.80
N ARG A 73 8.62 5.20 -7.92
CA ARG A 73 7.93 5.84 -9.03
C ARG A 73 6.51 5.31 -9.13
N CYS A 74 5.53 6.17 -8.89
CA CYS A 74 4.12 5.87 -9.16
C CYS A 74 3.77 6.37 -10.57
N VAL A 75 3.33 5.49 -11.45
CA VAL A 75 2.89 5.83 -12.80
C VAL A 75 1.41 5.48 -12.94
N THR A 76 0.59 6.49 -13.19
CA THR A 76 -0.83 6.34 -13.51
C THR A 76 -1.01 6.71 -14.99
N PRO A 77 -1.63 5.87 -15.83
CA PRO A 77 -1.94 6.24 -17.20
C PRO A 77 -2.82 7.50 -17.22
N GLY A 78 -2.39 8.54 -17.94
CA GLY A 78 -3.22 9.71 -18.22
C GLY A 78 -4.17 9.41 -19.38
N PHE A 79 -5.45 9.73 -19.21
CA PHE A 79 -6.42 9.83 -20.30
C PHE A 79 -6.61 11.30 -20.66
#